data_AF-A0A0B7J105-F1
#
_entry.id   AF-A0A0B7J105-F1
#
_cell.length_a   1.000
_cell.length_b   1.000
_cell.length_c   1.000
_cell.angle_alpha   90.00
_cell.angle_beta   90.00
_cell.angle_gamma   90.00
#
_symmetry.space_group_name_H-M   'P 1'
#
loop_
_entity.id
_entity.type
_entity.pdbx_description
1 polymer ?
#
loop_
_entity_poly.entity_id
_entity_poly.type
_entity_poly.pdbx_seq_one_letter_code
_entity_poly.pdbx_strand_id
1 'polypeptide(L)' 'MNLNTYECWVKVPVSKTSTQSTKVRIEAMNALAARGQLNAMYGLANVISLPMQVRN' A
#
# COMPACT_ATOMS: atom_id res chain seq x y z
N MET A 1 17.33 12.75 -2.21
CA MET A 1 15.87 12.55 -2.12
C MET A 1 15.59 11.74 -0.87
N ASN A 2 14.92 12.29 0.15
CA ASN A 2 14.55 11.52 1.34
C ASN A 2 13.33 10.66 1.01
N LEU A 3 13.53 9.35 0.96
CA LEU A 3 12.45 8.37 0.88
C LEU A 3 11.90 8.19 2.29
N ASN A 4 10.58 8.31 2.42
CA ASN A 4 9.89 8.00 3.66
C ASN A 4 9.23 6.65 3.50
N THR A 5 9.27 5.83 4.55
CA THR A 5 8.54 4.57 4.57
C THR A 5 7.07 4.87 4.83
N TYR A 6 6.20 4.32 4.00
CA TYR A 6 4.76 4.38 4.14
C TYR A 6 4.21 2.98 4.33
N GLU A 7 3.29 2.84 5.27
CA GLU A 7 2.58 1.61 5.54
C GLU A 7 1.12 1.75 5.10
N CYS A 8 0.61 0.74 4.40
CA CYS A 8 -0.76 0.71 3.89
C CYS A 8 -1.37 -0.69 4.05
N TRP A 9 -2.68 -0.74 4.21
CA TRP A 9 -3.44 -1.98 4.13
C TRP A 9 -3.95 -2.21 2.71
N VAL A 10 -3.67 -3.39 2.17
CA VAL A 10 -4.15 -3.83 0.86
C VAL A 10 -4.86 -5.18 0.97
N LYS A 11 -5.90 -5.40 0.16
CA LYS A 11 -6.57 -6.68 -0.01
C LYS A 11 -5.83 -7.45 -1.08
N VAL A 12 -5.34 -8.61 -0.73
CA VAL A 12 -4.72 -9.52 -1.68
C VAL A 12 -5.67 -10.71 -1.85
N PRO A 13 -6.11 -11.02 -3.07
CA PRO A 13 -6.87 -12.24 -3.31
C PRO A 13 -5.96 -13.44 -3.05
N VAL A 14 -6.20 -14.15 -1.94
CA VAL A 14 -5.48 -15.39 -1.59
C VAL A 14 -6.14 -16.61 -2.24
N SER A 15 -7.40 -16.48 -2.67
CA SER A 15 -8.15 -17.50 -3.39
C SER A 15 -9.27 -16.87 -4.20
N LYS A 16 -9.90 -17.63 -5.11
CA LYS A 16 -11.04 -17.15 -5.93
C LYS A 16 -12.21 -16.59 -5.11
N THR A 17 -12.34 -17.00 -3.86
CA THR A 17 -13.44 -16.62 -2.94
C THR A 17 -12.96 -15.87 -1.70
N SER A 18 -11.66 -15.67 -1.50
CA SER A 18 -11.12 -15.07 -0.28
C SER A 18 -10.10 -13.99 -0.57
N THR A 19 -10.32 -12.83 0.04
CA THR A 19 -9.37 -11.72 0.05
C THR A 19 -8.82 -11.57 1.46
N GLN A 20 -7.51 -11.51 1.58
CA GLN A 20 -6.82 -11.28 2.84
C GLN A 20 -6.35 -9.84 2.89
N SER A 21 -6.60 -9.17 4.01
CA SER A 21 -6.05 -7.83 4.25
C SER A 21 -4.61 -8.01 4.75
N THR A 22 -3.65 -7.55 3.96
CA THR A 22 -2.23 -7.55 4.34
C THR A 22 -1.71 -6.13 4.44
N LYS A 23 -0.68 -5.96 5.27
CA LYS A 23 -0.05 -4.68 5.53
C LYS A 23 1.25 -4.61 4.74
N VAL A 24 1.33 -3.64 3.85
CA VAL A 24 2.47 -3.46 2.94
C VAL A 24 3.19 -2.18 3.28
N ARG A 25 4.52 -2.25 3.23
CA ARG A 25 5.41 -1.11 3.45
C ARG A 25 6.11 -0.80 2.15
N ILE A 26 6.11 0.47 1.79
CA ILE A 26 6.77 0.95 0.58
C ILE A 26 7.53 2.23 0.89
N GLU A 27 8.62 2.44 0.18
CA GLU A 27 9.45 3.63 0.33
C GLU A 27 9.14 4.58 -0.81
N ALA A 28 8.62 5.75 -0.46
CA ALA A 28 8.21 6.75 -1.44
C ALA A 28 8.62 8.14 -1.01
N MET A 29 8.75 9.05 -1.98
CA MET A 29 9.10 10.45 -1.68
C MET A 29 7.97 11.15 -0.92
N ASN A 30 6.72 10.83 -1.25
CA ASN A 30 5.51 11.39 -0.64
C ASN A 30 4.37 10.35 -0.60
N ALA A 31 3.34 10.62 0.21
CA ALA A 31 2.17 9.75 0.34
C ALA A 31 1.46 9.52 -1.00
N LEU A 32 1.51 10.49 -1.91
CA LEU A 32 0.88 10.41 -3.23
C LEU A 32 1.59 9.40 -4.14
N ALA A 33 2.93 9.44 -4.21
CA ALA A 33 3.73 8.47 -4.92
C ALA A 33 3.59 7.09 -4.29
N ALA A 34 3.52 7.03 -2.96
CA ALA A 34 3.26 5.78 -2.26
C ALA A 34 1.91 5.16 -2.67
N ARG A 35 0.84 5.98 -2.65
CA ARG A 35 -0.49 5.56 -3.11
C ARG A 35 -0.48 5.16 -4.58
N GLY A 36 0.24 5.90 -5.43
CA GLY A 36 0.43 5.58 -6.84
C GLY A 36 1.05 4.20 -7.06
N GLN A 37 2.14 3.88 -6.35
CA GLN A 37 2.78 2.58 -6.42
C GLN A 37 1.88 1.46 -5.89
N LEU A 38 1.19 1.68 -4.77
CA LEU A 38 0.25 0.71 -4.21
C LEU A 38 -0.92 0.44 -5.16
N ASN A 39 -1.47 1.48 -5.77
CA ASN A 39 -2.53 1.36 -6.77
C ASN A 39 -2.03 0.65 -8.03
N ALA A 40 -0.78 0.87 -8.45
CA ALA A 40 -0.19 0.19 -9.60
C ALA A 40 0.10 -1.29 -9.31
N MET A 41 0.54 -1.63 -8.09
CA MET A 41 0.87 -3.01 -7.71
C MET A 41 -0.36 -3.85 -7.35
N TYR A 42 -1.25 -3.30 -6.52
CA TYR A 42 -2.38 -4.05 -5.97
C TYR A 42 -3.70 -3.68 -6.66
N GLY A 43 -3.80 -2.53 -7.30
CA GLY A 43 -5.06 -2.03 -7.88
C GLY A 43 -5.84 -1.15 -6.89
N LEU A 44 -6.47 -0.09 -7.41
CA LEU A 44 -7.27 0.87 -6.62
C LEU A 44 -8.34 0.21 -5.74
N ALA A 45 -8.97 -0.86 -6.25
CA ALA A 45 -10.01 -1.60 -5.53
C ALA A 45 -9.47 -2.42 -4.34
N ASN A 46 -8.17 -2.71 -4.35
CA ASN A 46 -7.51 -3.51 -3.32
C ASN A 46 -6.83 -2.64 -2.27
N VAL A 47 -6.59 -1.36 -2.51
CA VAL A 47 -6.03 -0.45 -1.50
C VAL A 47 -7.11 -0.09 -0.48
N ILE A 48 -6.99 -0.59 0.76
CA ILE A 48 -7.98 -0.43 1.83
C ILE A 48 -7.83 0.93 2.52
N SER A 49 -6.59 1.36 2.73
CA SER A 49 -6.30 2.54 3.54
C SER A 49 -5.37 3.51 2.83
N LEU A 50 -5.25 4.71 3.39
CA LEU A 50 -4.28 5.68 2.92
C LEU A 50 -2.88 5.28 3.40
N PRO A 51 -1.82 5.45 2.58
CA PRO A 51 -0.46 5.22 3.03
C PRO A 51 -0.13 6.17 4.18
N MET A 52 0.14 5.61 5.36
CA MET A 52 0.59 6.35 6.53
C MET A 52 2.10 6.31 6.59
N GLN A 53 2.72 7.49 6.72
CA GLN A 53 4.15 7.55 6.94
C GLN A 53 4.49 6.88 8.27
N VAL A 54 5.28 5.83 8.21
CA VAL A 54 5.87 5.18 9.39
C VAL A 54 7.31 5.66 9.49
N ARG A 55 7.66 6.25 10.62
CA ARG A 55 9.06 6.51 10.99
C ARG A 55 9.52 5.32 11.82
N ASN A 56 10.45 4.56 11.28
CA ASN A 56 11.17 3.54 12.04
C ASN A 56 12.32 4.17 12.81
#